data_AF-A0A433BS85-F1
#
_entry.id   AF-A0A433BS85-F1
#
_cell.length_a   1.000
_cell.length_b   1.000
_cell.length_c   1.000
_cell.angle_alpha   90.00
_cell.angle_beta   90.00
_cell.angle_gamma   90.00
#
_symmetry.space_group_name_H-M   'P 1'
#
loop_
_entity.id
_entity.type
_entity.pdbx_description
1 polymer ?
#
loop_
_entity_poly.entity_id
_entity_poly.type
_entity_poly.pdbx_seq_one_letter_code
_entity_poly.pdbx_strand_id
1 'polypeptide(L)'
;MSGLARPGLHCFASPTDAVLAAARIDNYYLRRRLDYEANHRRFDAGGPLMPYGSNEMGEVSDHPDDNHCVEVTTYLYEDRFWPPAPSTTSAPRPSR
;
A
#
# COMPACT_ATOMS: atom_id res chain seq x y z
N MET A 1 -12.88 4.83 6.95
CA MET A 1 -11.83 4.93 5.91
C MET A 1 -11.61 3.61 5.14
N SER A 2 -12.35 2.55 5.43
CA SER A 2 -12.20 1.24 4.80
C SER A 2 -12.83 1.22 3.40
N GLY A 3 -12.04 1.55 2.38
CA GLY A 3 -12.44 1.40 0.96
C GLY A 3 -11.72 2.36 0.01
N LEU A 4 -11.51 3.62 0.44
CA LEU A 4 -10.99 4.68 -0.43
C LEU A 4 -9.55 4.44 -0.92
N ALA A 5 -8.69 3.87 -0.09
CA ALA A 5 -7.30 3.63 -0.47
C ALA A 5 -7.09 2.30 -1.22
N ARG A 6 -8.15 1.54 -1.54
CA ARG A 6 -7.98 0.30 -2.29
C ARG A 6 -7.65 0.63 -3.75
N PRO A 7 -6.79 -0.16 -4.42
CA PRO A 7 -6.51 0.05 -5.83
C PRO A 7 -7.79 -0.07 -6.67
N GLY A 8 -7.91 0.78 -7.69
CA GLY A 8 -9.04 0.83 -8.61
C GLY A 8 -9.57 2.23 -8.85
N LEU A 9 -10.60 2.31 -9.69
CA LEU A 9 -11.30 3.56 -10.01
C LEU A 9 -12.41 3.83 -8.99
N HIS A 10 -12.42 5.05 -8.43
CA HIS A 10 -13.41 5.50 -7.45
C HIS A 10 -14.11 6.75 -7.95
N CYS A 11 -15.42 6.67 -8.20
CA CYS A 11 -16.23 7.78 -8.70
C CYS A 11 -17.05 8.43 -7.58
N PHE A 12 -17.15 9.76 -7.62
CA PHE A 12 -17.80 10.55 -6.58
C PHE A 12 -18.98 11.36 -7.14
N ALA A 13 -19.86 11.80 -6.23
CA ALA A 13 -21.06 12.55 -6.61
C ALA A 13 -20.74 13.95 -7.14
N SER A 14 -19.59 14.53 -6.77
CA SER A 14 -19.19 15.88 -7.14
C SER A 14 -17.68 16.00 -7.32
N PRO A 15 -17.19 17.01 -8.08
CA PRO A 15 -15.76 17.29 -8.19
C PRO A 15 -15.12 17.58 -6.82
N THR A 16 -15.84 18.28 -5.95
CA THR A 16 -15.37 18.61 -4.60
C THR A 16 -15.13 17.36 -3.77
N ASP A 17 -16.05 16.37 -3.84
CA ASP A 17 -15.88 15.11 -3.12
C ASP A 17 -14.70 14.31 -3.66
N ALA A 18 -14.48 14.32 -4.98
CA ALA A 18 -13.35 13.65 -5.61
C ALA A 18 -12.01 14.25 -5.19
N VAL A 19 -11.89 15.58 -5.13
CA VAL A 19 -10.67 16.26 -4.65
C VAL A 19 -10.43 15.98 -3.16
N LEU A 20 -11.47 16.01 -2.32
CA LEU A 20 -11.35 15.68 -0.90
C LEU A 20 -10.97 14.21 -0.69
N ALA A 21 -11.48 13.31 -1.53
CA ALA A 21 -11.11 11.90 -1.53
C ALA A 21 -9.65 11.69 -1.92
N ALA A 22 -9.20 12.30 -3.01
CA ALA A 22 -7.80 12.26 -3.46
C ALA A 22 -6.85 12.73 -2.36
N ALA A 23 -7.10 13.90 -1.76
CA ALA A 23 -6.28 14.41 -0.66
C ALA A 23 -6.24 13.49 0.57
N ARG A 24 -7.32 12.75 0.85
CA ARG A 24 -7.35 11.75 1.94
C ARG A 24 -6.55 10.51 1.60
N ILE A 25 -6.58 10.06 0.34
CA ILE A 25 -5.81 8.92 -0.15
C ILE A 25 -4.31 9.25 -0.12
N ASP A 26 -3.93 10.43 -0.60
CA ASP A 26 -2.54 10.91 -0.54
C ASP A 26 -2.01 10.97 0.88
N ASN A 27 -2.77 11.58 1.80
CA ASN A 27 -2.37 11.64 3.21
C ASN A 27 -2.26 10.25 3.84
N TYR A 28 -3.12 9.31 3.46
CA TYR A 28 -3.03 7.92 3.92
C TYR A 28 -1.72 7.26 3.46
N TYR A 29 -1.37 7.38 2.18
CA TYR A 29 -0.15 6.77 1.65
C TYR A 29 1.13 7.48 2.08
N LEU A 30 1.10 8.80 2.24
CA LEU A 30 2.19 9.55 2.89
C LEU A 30 2.43 9.03 4.31
N ARG A 31 1.36 8.81 5.09
CA ARG A 31 1.49 8.29 6.45
C ARG A 31 2.07 6.88 6.46
N ARG A 32 1.59 6.00 5.56
CA ARG A 32 2.11 4.63 5.38
C ARG A 32 3.61 4.63 5.06
N ARG A 33 4.06 5.52 4.16
CA ARG A 33 5.48 5.69 3.84
C ARG A 33 6.31 6.11 5.05
N LEU A 34 5.86 7.12 5.79
CA LEU A 34 6.56 7.56 7.00
C LEU A 34 6.64 6.45 8.06
N ASP A 35 5.55 5.71 8.26
CA ASP A 35 5.53 4.58 9.21
C ASP A 35 6.45 3.44 8.74
N TYR A 36 6.50 3.15 7.44
CA TYR A 36 7.45 2.19 6.85
C TYR A 36 8.90 2.62 7.08
N GLU A 37 9.27 3.84 6.71
CA GLU A 37 10.64 4.36 6.87
C GLU A 37 11.08 4.40 8.35
N ALA A 38 10.15 4.71 9.26
CA ALA A 38 10.44 4.68 10.69
C ALA A 38 10.68 3.25 11.23
N ASN A 39 9.93 2.26 10.73
CA ASN A 39 10.14 0.87 11.11
C ASN A 39 11.41 0.28 10.46
N HIS A 40 11.72 0.67 9.23
CA HIS A 40 12.96 0.26 8.55
C HIS A 40 14.19 0.69 9.35
N ARG A 41 14.23 1.97 9.78
CA ARG A 41 15.29 2.47 10.66
C ARG A 41 15.44 1.69 11.97
N ARG A 42 14.33 1.19 12.54
CA ARG A 42 14.37 0.34 13.74
C ARG A 42 14.94 -1.04 13.43
N PHE A 43 14.58 -1.62 12.28
CA PHE A 43 15.13 -2.89 11.83
C PHE A 43 16.64 -2.80 11.59
N ASP A 44 17.10 -1.74 10.91
CA ASP A 44 18.53 -1.47 10.68
C ASP A 44 19.33 -1.35 12.00
N ALA A 45 18.68 -0.90 13.07
CA ALA A 45 19.24 -0.82 14.42
C ALA A 45 19.18 -2.15 15.21
N GLY A 46 18.85 -3.26 14.56
CA GLY A 46 18.72 -4.59 15.18
C GLY A 46 17.34 -4.88 15.79
N GLY A 47 16.34 -4.07 15.48
CA GLY A 47 14.95 -4.28 15.87
C GLY A 47 14.26 -5.42 15.10
N PRO A 48 12.98 -5.71 15.41
CA PRO A 48 12.25 -6.78 14.74
C PRO A 48 12.03 -6.48 13.25
N LEU A 49 11.95 -7.54 12.44
CA LEU A 49 11.58 -7.46 11.03
C LEU A 49 10.17 -6.84 10.89
N MET A 50 10.00 -5.99 9.88
CA MET A 50 8.68 -5.38 9.63
C MET A 50 7.64 -6.45 9.22
N PRO A 51 6.35 -6.20 9.40
CA PRO A 51 5.32 -7.08 8.85
C PRO A 51 5.37 -7.13 7.31
N TYR A 52 5.06 -8.29 6.72
CA TYR A 52 4.87 -8.41 5.27
C TYR A 52 3.78 -7.44 4.78
N GLY A 53 3.98 -6.80 3.62
CA GLY A 53 3.05 -5.81 3.06
C GLY A 53 3.11 -4.42 3.73
N SER A 54 4.07 -4.19 4.64
CA SER A 54 4.32 -2.86 5.20
C SER A 54 4.93 -1.89 4.19
N ASN A 55 5.50 -2.40 3.09
CA ASN A 55 6.04 -1.62 1.97
C ASN A 55 5.01 -1.33 0.86
N GLU A 56 3.76 -1.77 0.99
CA GLU A 56 2.71 -1.43 0.00
C GLU A 56 2.27 0.03 0.19
N MET A 57 2.50 0.82 -0.87
CA MET A 57 2.14 2.21 -1.04
C MET A 57 1.16 2.37 -2.19
N GLY A 58 0.74 3.60 -2.43
CA GLY A 58 -0.12 3.92 -3.54
C GLY A 58 -0.13 5.40 -3.86
N GLU A 59 -0.68 5.69 -5.02
CA GLU A 59 -0.82 7.00 -5.62
C GLU A 59 -2.25 7.17 -6.08
N VAL A 60 -2.72 8.42 -6.07
CA VAL A 60 -3.99 8.81 -6.67
C VAL A 60 -3.72 9.62 -7.93
N SER A 61 -4.58 9.49 -8.94
CA SER A 61 -4.50 10.32 -10.14
C SER A 61 -4.52 11.82 -9.78
N ASP A 62 -3.62 12.61 -10.38
CA ASP A 62 -3.41 14.04 -10.07
C ASP A 62 -4.69 14.88 -10.11
N HIS A 63 -5.64 14.52 -10.97
CA HIS A 63 -6.92 15.19 -11.11
C HIS A 63 -8.07 14.19 -11.26
N PRO A 64 -9.27 14.50 -10.71
CA PRO A 64 -10.46 13.75 -11.05
C PRO A 64 -10.79 13.94 -12.53
N ASP A 65 -11.27 12.89 -13.17
CA ASP A 65 -11.76 12.97 -14.56
C ASP A 65 -13.06 13.78 -14.67
N ASP A 66 -13.56 13.94 -15.90
CA ASP A 66 -14.84 14.64 -16.18
C ASP A 66 -16.06 13.99 -15.51
N ASN A 67 -15.93 12.75 -15.02
CA ASN A 67 -16.96 12.01 -14.29
C ASN A 67 -16.74 12.03 -12.77
N HIS A 68 -15.81 12.86 -12.29
CA HIS A 68 -15.41 12.95 -10.88
C HIS A 68 -14.86 11.63 -10.33
N CYS A 69 -14.15 10.87 -11.15
CA CYS A 69 -13.49 9.64 -10.76
C CYS A 69 -11.99 9.87 -10.54
N VAL A 70 -11.44 9.20 -9.53
CA VAL A 70 -9.99 9.16 -9.27
C VAL A 70 -9.51 7.71 -9.34
N GLU A 71 -8.36 7.49 -9.93
CA GLU A 71 -7.73 6.17 -9.97
C GLU A 71 -6.72 6.05 -8.82
N VAL A 72 -6.81 4.96 -8.07
CA VAL A 72 -5.82 4.61 -7.06
C VAL A 72 -4.99 3.45 -7.57
N THR A 73 -3.68 3.64 -7.65
CA THR A 73 -2.72 2.60 -7.99
C THR A 73 -1.90 2.24 -6.75
N THR A 74 -1.50 0.98 -6.61
CA THR A 74 -0.61 0.54 -5.53
C THR A 74 0.67 -0.06 -6.06
N TYR A 75 1.74 0.08 -5.28
CA TYR A 75 3.07 -0.43 -5.61
C TYR A 75 3.86 -0.78 -4.35
N LEU A 76 4.94 -1.53 -4.51
CA LEU A 76 5.87 -1.84 -3.42
C LEU A 76 6.99 -0.78 -3.40
N TYR A 77 7.11 -0.05 -2.29
CA TYR A 77 8.06 1.05 -2.12
C TYR A 77 9.52 0.61 -2.20
N GLU A 78 9.81 -0.59 -1.69
CA GLU A 78 11.09 -1.26 -1.87
C GLU A 78 10.84 -2.70 -2.32
N ASP A 79 10.94 -2.93 -3.63
CA ASP A 79 10.73 -4.25 -4.24
C ASP A 79 11.93 -5.21 -4.07
N ARG A 80 13.03 -4.73 -3.44
CA ARG A 80 14.32 -5.45 -3.38
C ARG A 80 14.72 -5.99 -2.00
N PHE A 81 14.04 -5.60 -0.92
CA PHE A 81 14.56 -5.81 0.44
C PHE A 81 13.92 -6.95 1.23
N TRP A 82 12.88 -7.60 0.71
CA TRP A 82 12.30 -8.76 1.39
C TRP A 82 12.90 -10.06 0.85
N PRO A 83 13.53 -10.91 1.68
CA PRO A 83 13.75 -12.29 1.26
C PRO A 83 12.38 -12.88 0.89
N PRO A 84 12.26 -13.64 -0.22
CA PRO A 84 11.00 -14.26 -0.58
C PRO A 84 10.45 -14.98 0.64
N ALA A 85 9.14 -14.87 0.87
CA ALA A 85 8.47 -15.57 1.96
C ALA A 85 9.00 -17.02 1.97
N PRO A 86 9.45 -17.56 3.13
CA PRO A 86 9.98 -18.91 3.18
C PRO A 86 8.95 -19.81 2.52
N SER A 87 9.34 -20.44 1.40
CA SER A 87 8.47 -21.36 0.71
C SER A 87 8.00 -22.36 1.74
N THR A 88 6.69 -22.51 1.91
CA THR A 88 6.14 -23.67 2.60
C THR A 88 6.43 -24.86 1.71
N THR A 89 7.68 -25.32 1.72
CA THR A 89 8.06 -26.60 1.15
C THR A 89 7.27 -27.60 1.96
N SER A 90 6.16 -28.03 1.38
CA SER A 90 5.35 -29.14 1.82
C SER A 90 6.29 -30.24 2.27
N ALA A 91 6.27 -30.56 3.57
CA ALA A 91 6.98 -31.73 4.06
C ALA A 91 6.62 -32.91 3.14
N PRO A 92 7.59 -33.70 2.66
CA PRO A 92 7.28 -34.82 1.80
C PRO A 92 6.30 -35.73 2.56
N ARG A 93 5.16 -35.99 1.94
CA ARG A 93 4.17 -36.95 2.45
C ARG A 93 4.90 -38.28 2.65
N PRO A 94 4.88 -38.90 3.84
CA PRO A 94 5.48 -40.22 3.99
C PRO A 94 4.71 -41.18 3.09
N SER A 95 5.39 -41.71 2.08
CA SER A 95 4.92 -42.85 1.31
C SER A 95 4.86 -44.06 2.24
N ARG A 96 3.66 -44.61 2.39
CA ARG A 96 3.44 -45.92 3.00
C ARG A 96 3.30 -46.95 1.90
#